data_AF-A0AAW9TY57-F1
#
_entry.id   AF-A0AAW9TY57-F1
#
_cell.length_a   1.000
_cell.length_b   1.000
_cell.length_c   1.000
_cell.angle_alpha   90.00
_cell.angle_beta   90.00
_cell.angle_gamma   90.00
#
_symmetry.space_group_name_H-M   'P 1'
#
loop_
_entity.id
_entity.type
_entity.pdbx_description
1 polymer ?
#
loop_
_entity_poly.entity_id
_entity_poly.type
_entity_poly.pdbx_seq_one_letter_code
_entity_poly.pdbx_strand_id
1 'polypeptide(L)' 'MRSAFEVADILRRHGASYRRENAGHLGRGGRRVMAAIEACRTPRLGGHVDACDDCGLTRVSYNSCRNRHCPKIP' A
#
# COMPACT_ATOMS: atom_id res chain seq x y z
N MET A 1 18.48 -3.38 -9.60
CA MET A 1 17.64 -4.48 -9.07
C MET A 1 16.44 -3.88 -8.34
N ARG A 2 15.21 -4.32 -8.65
CA ARG A 2 14.04 -4.04 -7.80
C ARG A 2 13.97 -5.13 -6.73
N SER A 3 13.70 -4.74 -5.48
CA SER A 3 13.43 -5.69 -4.40
C SER A 3 12.24 -6.58 -4.76
N ALA A 4 12.30 -7.87 -4.40
CA ALA A 4 11.19 -8.79 -4.56
C ALA A 4 10.00 -8.46 -3.64
N PHE A 5 10.25 -7.66 -2.59
CA PHE A 5 9.24 -7.26 -1.62
C PHE A 5 9.21 -5.75 -1.44
N GLU A 6 8.00 -5.19 -1.35
CA GLU A 6 7.77 -3.81 -0.91
C GLU A 6 7.43 -3.76 0.58
N VAL A 7 7.59 -2.60 1.21
CA VAL A 7 7.21 -2.39 2.62
C VAL A 7 5.74 -2.76 2.86
N ALA A 8 4.86 -2.49 1.89
CA ALA A 8 3.46 -2.86 1.97
C ALA A 8 3.24 -4.38 2.08
N ASP A 9 4.08 -5.20 1.44
CA ASP A 9 3.98 -6.66 1.51
C ASP A 9 4.37 -7.16 2.90
N ILE A 10 5.43 -6.60 3.48
CA ILE A 10 5.89 -6.92 4.83
C ILE A 10 4.81 -6.54 5.85
N LEU A 11 4.24 -5.33 5.73
CA LEU A 11 3.19 -4.88 6.65
C LEU A 11 1.90 -5.70 6.50
N ARG A 12 1.50 -6.10 5.29
CA ARG A 12 0.34 -6.99 5.10
C ARG A 12 0.53 -8.36 5.75
N ARG A 13 1.73 -8.93 5.65
CA ARG A 13 2.02 -10.26 6.24
C ARG A 13 2.24 -10.21 7.75
N HIS A 14 2.95 -9.21 8.26
CA HIS A 14 3.45 -9.19 9.64
C HIS A 14 2.91 -8.04 10.50
N GLY A 15 2.22 -7.07 9.91
CA GLY A 15 1.79 -5.84 10.59
C GLY A 15 0.86 -6.08 11.77
N ALA A 16 0.04 -7.13 11.72
CA ALA A 16 -0.82 -7.51 12.85
C ALA A 16 0.01 -7.96 14.06
N SER A 17 1.04 -8.81 13.88
CA SER A 17 1.91 -9.23 14.99
C SER A 17 2.72 -8.07 15.53
N TYR A 18 3.32 -7.29 14.63
CA TYR A 18 4.10 -6.11 14.99
C TYR A 18 3.28 -5.13 15.84
N ARG A 19 2.02 -4.86 15.47
CA ARG A 19 1.12 -4.00 16.26
C ARG A 19 0.84 -4.52 17.66
N ARG A 20 0.70 -5.84 17.83
CA ARG A 20 0.45 -6.47 19.14
C ARG A 20 1.70 -6.38 20.02
N GLU A 21 2.83 -6.81 19.48
CA GLU A 21 4.12 -6.84 20.20
C GLU A 21 4.61 -5.44 20.57
N ASN A 22 4.28 -4.42 19.77
CA ASN A 22 4.72 -3.04 19.97
C ASN A 22 3.58 -2.12 20.45
N ALA A 23 2.52 -2.65 21.06
CA ALA A 23 1.33 -1.87 21.39
C ALA A 23 1.60 -0.64 22.28
N GLY A 24 2.60 -0.74 23.18
CA GLY A 24 3.03 0.36 24.06
C GLY A 24 3.92 1.42 23.40
N HIS A 25 4.60 1.08 22.31
CA HIS A 25 5.52 1.99 21.59
C HIS A 25 4.90 2.56 20.30
N LEU A 26 3.92 1.87 19.75
CA LEU A 26 3.27 2.24 18.50
C LEU A 26 2.07 3.15 18.75
N GLY A 27 2.32 4.46 18.76
CA GLY A 27 1.28 5.47 18.86
C GLY A 27 0.30 5.48 17.68
N ARG A 28 -0.77 6.29 17.81
CA ARG A 28 -1.82 6.44 16.79
C ARG A 28 -1.26 6.81 15.41
N GLY A 29 -0.25 7.70 15.36
CA GLY A 29 0.40 8.11 14.12
C GLY A 29 1.02 6.94 13.36
N GLY A 30 1.81 6.11 14.06
CA GLY A 30 2.42 4.91 13.48
C GLY A 30 1.38 3.92 12.94
N ARG A 31 0.31 3.68 13.71
CA ARG A 31 -0.80 2.81 13.25
C ARG A 31 -1.47 3.33 11.98
N ARG A 32 -1.68 4.65 11.86
CA ARG A 32 -2.23 5.27 10.65
C ARG A 32 -1.29 5.16 9.45
N VAL A 33 0.02 5.33 9.67
CA VAL A 33 1.03 5.16 8.61
C VAL A 33 1.02 3.71 8.11
N MET A 34 1.05 2.73 9.01
CA MET A 34 0.97 1.31 8.64
C MET A 34 -0.29 1.02 7.81
N ALA A 35 -1.46 1.45 8.29
CA ALA A 35 -2.73 1.23 7.60
C ALA A 35 -2.80 1.92 6.22
N ALA A 36 -2.14 3.07 6.06
CA ALA A 36 -2.04 3.74 4.76
C ALA A 36 -1.16 2.95 3.79
N ILE A 37 0.01 2.50 4.24
CA ILE A 37 0.96 1.72 3.43
C ILE A 37 0.36 0.36 3.04
N GLU A 38 -0.31 -0.34 3.96
CA GLU A 38 -0.97 -1.63 3.69
C GLU A 38 -2.02 -1.54 2.56
N ALA A 39 -2.67 -0.38 2.42
CA ALA A 39 -3.70 -0.15 1.41
C ALA A 39 -3.20 0.51 0.12
N CYS A 40 -1.94 0.96 0.11
CA CYS A 40 -1.35 1.62 -1.04
C CYS A 40 -1.37 0.66 -2.25
N ARG A 41 -1.83 1.16 -3.40
CA ARG A 41 -1.92 0.40 -4.66
C ARG A 41 -2.79 -0.87 -4.55
N THR A 42 -3.89 -0.78 -3.79
CA THR A 42 -4.91 -1.82 -3.69
C THR A 42 -6.28 -1.28 -4.10
N PRO A 43 -7.26 -2.16 -4.42
CA PRO A 43 -8.63 -1.74 -4.69
C PRO A 43 -9.26 -0.87 -3.59
N ARG A 44 -8.79 -0.98 -2.34
CA ARG A 44 -9.32 -0.22 -1.20
C ARG A 44 -9.27 1.30 -1.39
N LEU A 45 -8.33 1.79 -2.21
CA LEU A 45 -8.17 3.23 -2.48
C LEU A 45 -8.77 3.65 -3.84
N GLY A 46 -9.49 2.75 -4.49
CA GLY A 46 -9.94 2.94 -5.87
C GLY A 46 -8.78 2.92 -6.87
N GLY A 47 -9.11 3.19 -8.12
CA GLY A 47 -8.17 3.21 -9.22
C GLY A 47 -8.83 3.58 -10.53
N HIS A 48 -8.07 3.41 -11.60
CA HIS A 48 -8.49 3.67 -12.96
C HIS A 48 -8.34 2.40 -13.79
N VAL A 49 -9.19 2.28 -14.81
CA VAL A 49 -9.15 1.23 -15.80
C VAL A 49 -8.87 1.90 -17.13
N ASP A 50 -7.70 1.62 -17.69
CA ASP A 50 -7.28 2.13 -18.98
C ASP A 50 -7.50 1.02 -20.01
N ALA A 51 -8.23 1.32 -21.08
CA ALA A 51 -8.47 0.39 -22.18
C ALA A 51 -7.78 0.92 -23.44
N CYS A 52 -7.10 0.02 -24.17
CA CYS A 52 -6.55 0.34 -25.48
C CYS A 52 -7.64 0.12 -26.54
N ASP A 53 -8.01 1.18 -27.26
CA ASP A 53 -9.05 1.10 -28.30
C ASP A 53 -8.63 0.25 -29.50
N ASP A 54 -7.31 0.08 -29.74
CA ASP A 54 -6.78 -0.67 -30.88
C ASP A 54 -6.70 -2.19 -30.62
N CYS A 55 -6.36 -2.62 -29.40
CA CYS A 55 -6.13 -4.03 -29.09
C CYS A 55 -7.00 -4.61 -27.97
N GLY A 56 -7.85 -3.78 -27.34
CA GLY A 56 -8.73 -4.18 -26.24
C GLY A 56 -8.02 -4.50 -24.92
N LEU A 57 -6.69 -4.33 -24.86
CA LEU A 57 -5.94 -4.57 -23.63
C LEU A 57 -6.42 -3.60 -22.54
N THR A 58 -6.83 -4.17 -21.41
CA THR A 58 -7.28 -3.41 -20.24
C THR A 58 -6.22 -3.46 -19.16
N ARG A 59 -5.86 -2.31 -18.58
CA ARG A 59 -4.92 -2.19 -17.49
C ARG A 59 -5.57 -1.50 -16.30
N VAL A 60 -5.43 -2.11 -15.12
CA VAL A 60 -5.92 -1.53 -13.86
C VAL A 60 -4.77 -0.86 -13.13
N SER A 61 -4.98 0.40 -12.74
CA SER A 61 -4.03 1.23 -12.01
C SER A 61 -4.64 1.69 -10.69
N TYR A 62 -4.21 1.12 -9.57
CA TYR A 62 -4.72 1.51 -8.25
C TYR A 62 -4.06 2.79 -7.70
N ASN A 63 -4.82 3.57 -6.94
CA ASN A 63 -4.35 4.81 -6.33
C ASN A 63 -3.29 4.57 -5.25
N SER A 64 -2.36 5.52 -5.10
CA SER A 64 -1.41 5.52 -3.98
C SER A 64 -2.07 6.08 -2.71
N CYS A 65 -1.53 5.74 -1.55
CA CYS A 65 -2.05 6.23 -0.27
C CYS A 65 -1.73 7.70 0.03
N ARG A 66 -0.86 8.35 -0.77
CA ARG A 66 -0.41 9.75 -0.61
C ARG A 66 0.17 10.10 0.76
N ASN A 67 0.52 9.09 1.58
CA ASN A 67 1.17 9.32 2.86
C ASN A 67 2.67 9.58 2.63
N ARG A 68 3.22 10.66 3.21
CA ARG A 68 4.63 11.07 3.07
C ARG A 68 5.65 10.02 3.52
N HIS A 69 5.24 9.05 4.33
CA HIS A 69 6.08 7.96 4.81
C HIS A 69 6.02 6.71 3.91
N CYS A 70 5.18 6.73 2.87
CA CYS A 70 5.05 5.62 1.93
C CYS A 70 6.15 5.69 0.85
N PRO A 71 6.92 4.62 0.62
CA PRO A 71 7.93 4.57 -0.46
C PRO A 71 7.35 4.67 -1.88
N LYS A 72 6.02 4.61 -2.02
CA LYS A 72 5.27 4.64 -3.27
C LYS A 72 4.46 5.93 -3.40
N ILE A 73 4.93 7.03 -2.78
CA ILE A 73 4.38 8.35 -3.01
C ILE A 73 4.40 8.66 -4.53
N PRO A 74 3.37 9.29 -5.10
CA PRO A 74 3.37 9.69 -6.49
C PRO A 74 4.57 10.56 -6.84
#